data_AF-A0A2N7TX10-F1
#
_entry.id   AF-A0A2N7TX10-F1
#
_cell.length_a   1.000
_cell.length_b   1.000
_cell.length_c   1.000
_cell.angle_alpha   90.00
_cell.angle_beta   90.00
_cell.angle_gamma   90.00
#
_symmetry.space_group_name_H-M   'P 1'
#
loop_
_entity.id
_entity.type
_entity.pdbx_description
1 polymer ?
#
loop_
_entity_poly.entity_id
_entity_poly.type
_entity_poly.pdbx_seq_one_letter_code
_entity_poly.pdbx_strand_id
1 'polypeptide(L)'
;MKRRTYNLYETDIELVLTRDPITLQWLAVACWHLPGATEPIMRPMPPLAATAVEEEAWTDASQWAKNLLTAERADSAGINATPTGSRSTGYVLR
;
A
#
# COMPACT_ATOMS: atom_id res chain seq x y z
N MET A 1 12.29 3.74 -13.95
CA MET A 1 11.55 4.34 -12.83
C MET A 1 10.58 5.37 -13.40
N LYS A 2 9.30 5.28 -13.01
CA LYS A 2 8.23 6.20 -13.42
C LYS A 2 7.48 6.68 -12.18
N ARG A 3 6.93 7.88 -12.21
CA ARG A 3 6.25 8.51 -11.08
C ARG A 3 4.88 9.04 -11.49
N ARG A 4 3.90 8.92 -10.59
CA ARG A 4 2.61 9.59 -10.65
C ARG A 4 2.29 10.21 -9.30
N THR A 5 1.67 11.37 -9.32
CA THR A 5 1.15 12.02 -8.11
C THR A 5 -0.35 12.18 -8.26
N TYR A 6 -1.09 11.88 -7.21
CA TYR A 6 -2.53 12.11 -7.16
C TYR A 6 -2.95 12.50 -5.74
N ASN A 7 -4.05 13.25 -5.65
CA ASN A 7 -4.61 13.66 -4.37
C ASN A 7 -5.67 12.65 -3.91
N LEU A 8 -5.62 12.26 -2.64
CA LEU A 8 -6.64 11.45 -1.99
C LEU A 8 -6.91 12.02 -0.60
N TYR A 9 -8.17 12.40 -0.33
CA TYR A 9 -8.57 13.01 0.95
C TYR A 9 -7.72 14.21 1.38
N GLU A 10 -7.40 15.12 0.46
CA GLU A 10 -6.52 16.28 0.72
C GLU A 10 -5.07 15.90 1.07
N THR A 11 -4.67 14.65 0.79
CA THR A 11 -3.30 14.15 0.96
C THR A 11 -2.71 13.87 -0.41
N ASP A 12 -1.57 14.50 -0.71
CA ASP A 12 -0.83 14.22 -1.94
C ASP A 12 -0.05 12.91 -1.80
N ILE A 13 -0.37 11.96 -2.66
CA ILE A 13 0.30 10.66 -2.75
C ILE A 13 1.19 10.67 -3.97
N GLU A 14 2.48 10.48 -3.76
CA GLU A 14 3.48 10.20 -4.78
C GLU A 14 3.68 8.68 -4.89
N LEU A 15 3.36 8.14 -6.05
CA LEU A 15 3.54 6.72 -6.37
C LEU A 15 4.67 6.57 -7.38
N VAL A 16 5.68 5.80 -7.01
CA VAL A 16 6.83 5.47 -7.85
C VAL A 16 6.72 4.01 -8.25
N LEU A 17 6.77 3.73 -9.54
CA LEU A 17 6.79 2.40 -10.11
C LEU A 17 8.14 2.14 -10.81
N THR A 18 8.74 0.99 -10.53
CA THR A 18 9.95 0.55 -11.21
C THR A 18 9.87 -0.94 -11.52
N ARG A 19 10.58 -1.36 -12.57
CA ARG A 19 10.70 -2.77 -12.92
C ARG A 19 12.06 -3.26 -12.45
N ASP A 20 12.07 -4.34 -11.69
CA ASP A 20 13.30 -4.96 -11.23
C ASP A 20 14.03 -5.60 -12.43
N PRO A 21 15.32 -5.31 -12.66
CA PRO A 21 16.03 -5.80 -13.85
C PRO A 21 16.38 -7.30 -13.78
N ILE A 22 16.32 -7.93 -12.60
CA ILE A 22 16.71 -9.33 -12.40
C ILE A 22 15.48 -10.23 -12.41
N THR A 23 14.50 -9.91 -11.58
CA THR A 23 13.27 -10.68 -11.37
C THR A 23 12.16 -10.28 -12.34
N LEU A 24 12.30 -9.15 -13.03
CA LEU A 24 11.30 -8.54 -13.93
C LEU A 24 9.97 -8.19 -13.26
N GLN A 25 9.88 -8.30 -11.93
CA GLN A 25 8.74 -7.93 -11.13
C GLN A 25 8.58 -6.41 -11.11
N TRP A 26 7.34 -5.96 -10.90
CA TRP A 26 7.09 -4.54 -10.67
C TRP A 26 7.17 -4.25 -9.19
N LEU A 27 7.93 -3.22 -8.86
CA LEU A 27 8.11 -2.69 -7.51
C LEU A 27 7.48 -1.32 -7.46
N ALA A 28 6.64 -1.08 -6.46
CA ALA A 28 6.04 0.23 -6.23
C ALA A 28 6.36 0.75 -4.83
N VAL A 29 6.52 2.07 -4.71
CA VAL A 29 6.63 2.76 -3.43
C VAL A 29 5.64 3.91 -3.45
N ALA A 30 4.80 3.98 -2.42
CA ALA A 30 3.94 5.12 -2.20
C ALA A 30 4.51 5.99 -1.09
N CYS A 31 4.46 7.30 -1.29
CA CYS A 31 4.98 8.33 -0.40
C CYS A 31 3.89 9.39 -0.21
N TRP A 32 3.60 9.77 1.03
CA TRP A 32 2.67 10.87 1.33
C TRP A 32 3.07 11.59 2.61
N HIS A 33 2.57 12.82 2.76
CA HIS A 33 2.75 13.62 3.97
C HIS A 33 1.42 13.78 4.69
N LEU A 34 1.36 13.36 5.95
CA LEU A 34 0.20 13.62 6.80
C LEU A 34 0.35 14.98 7.50
N PRO A 35 -0.77 15.71 7.72
CA PRO A 35 -0.75 16.93 8.53
C PRO A 35 -0.20 16.63 9.93
N GLY A 36 0.87 17.31 10.32
CA GLY A 36 1.53 17.13 11.62
C GLY A 36 2.64 16.07 11.65
N ALA A 37 2.86 15.32 10.56
CA ALA A 37 4.04 14.47 10.44
C ALA A 37 5.27 15.31 10.09
N THR A 38 6.39 15.04 10.76
CA THR A 38 7.67 15.73 10.50
C THR A 38 8.36 15.20 9.24
N GLU A 39 8.07 13.96 8.85
CA GLU A 39 8.69 13.28 7.72
C GLU A 39 7.62 12.63 6.82
N PRO A 40 7.90 12.47 5.50
CA PRO A 40 7.05 11.70 4.61
C PRO A 40 6.94 10.25 5.06
N ILE A 41 5.74 9.70 4.98
CA ILE A 41 5.51 8.28 5.16
C ILE A 41 5.78 7.60 3.81
N MET A 42 6.74 6.69 3.82
CA MET A 42 7.07 5.86 2.67
C MET A 42 6.67 4.42 2.94
N ARG A 43 5.91 3.82 2.03
CA ARG A 43 5.47 2.43 2.11
C ARG A 43 5.85 1.70 0.83
N PRO A 44 6.65 0.62 0.91
CA PRO A 44 6.88 -0.25 -0.22
C PRO A 44 5.68 -1.19 -0.43
N MET A 45 5.26 -1.34 -1.68
CA MET A 45 4.26 -2.32 -2.07
C MET A 45 4.90 -3.70 -2.21
N PRO A 46 4.19 -4.80 -1.90
CA PRO A 46 4.59 -6.13 -2.28
C PRO A 46 4.87 -6.23 -3.81
N PRO A 47 5.87 -7.01 -4.24
CA PRO A 47 6.19 -7.15 -5.65
C PRO A 47 5.00 -7.69 -6.45
N LEU A 48 4.73 -7.08 -7.59
CA LEU A 48 3.74 -7.57 -8.56
C LEU A 48 4.40 -8.52 -9.57
N ALA A 49 3.58 -9.42 -10.10
CA ALA A 49 4.02 -10.44 -11.04
C ALA A 49 4.75 -9.85 -12.25
N ALA A 50 5.82 -10.53 -12.68
CA ALA A 50 6.61 -10.11 -13.84
C ALA A 50 5.82 -10.13 -15.17
N THR A 51 4.69 -10.86 -15.19
CA THR A 51 3.77 -10.97 -16.32
C THR A 51 2.78 -9.81 -16.41
N ALA A 52 2.61 -9.02 -15.34
CA ALA A 52 1.70 -7.88 -15.36
C ALA A 52 2.22 -6.83 -16.34
N VAL A 53 1.31 -6.23 -17.11
CA VAL A 53 1.68 -5.09 -17.94
C VAL A 53 1.80 -3.83 -17.10
N GLU A 54 2.47 -2.80 -17.63
CA GLU A 54 2.71 -1.57 -16.87
C GLU A 54 1.42 -0.89 -16.41
N GLU A 55 0.35 -0.94 -17.21
CA GLU A 55 -0.94 -0.34 -16.87
C GLU A 55 -1.63 -1.05 -15.70
N GLU A 56 -1.58 -2.39 -15.67
CA GLU A 56 -2.06 -3.20 -14.56
C GLU A 56 -1.25 -2.90 -13.30
N ALA A 57 0.08 -2.83 -13.43
CA ALA A 57 0.96 -2.51 -12.31
C ALA A 57 0.66 -1.12 -11.70
N TRP A 58 0.34 -0.13 -12.53
CA TRP A 58 -0.13 1.17 -12.06
C TRP A 58 -1.49 1.11 -11.37
N THR A 59 -2.42 0.32 -11.91
CA THR A 59 -3.77 0.16 -11.37
C THR A 59 -3.72 -0.48 -9.99
N ASP A 60 -3.00 -1.59 -9.88
CA ASP A 60 -2.81 -2.33 -8.63
C ASP A 60 -2.10 -1.48 -7.58
N ALA A 61 -1.03 -0.79 -7.97
CA ALA A 61 -0.29 0.08 -7.06
C ALA A 61 -1.14 1.27 -6.58
N SER A 62 -1.98 1.84 -7.44
CA SER A 62 -2.90 2.92 -7.06
C SER A 62 -4.00 2.43 -6.12
N GLN A 63 -4.56 1.25 -6.38
CA GLN A 63 -5.58 0.64 -5.50
C GLN A 63 -4.99 0.28 -4.13
N TRP A 64 -3.80 -0.33 -4.12
CA TRP A 64 -3.08 -0.66 -2.91
C TRP A 64 -2.79 0.59 -2.06
N ALA A 65 -2.25 1.66 -2.65
CA ALA A 65 -1.95 2.90 -1.92
C ALA A 65 -3.21 3.58 -1.40
N LYS A 66 -4.32 3.55 -2.15
CA LYS A 66 -5.64 4.04 -1.69
C LYS A 66 -6.15 3.27 -0.47
N ASN A 67 -6.12 1.94 -0.54
CA ASN A 67 -6.57 1.08 0.57
C ASN A 67 -5.71 1.31 1.81
N LEU A 68 -4.41 1.47 1.63
CA LEU A 68 -3.46 1.72 2.71
C LEU A 68 -3.71 3.07 3.40
N LEU A 69 -3.83 4.16 2.65
CA LEU A 69 -4.14 5.47 3.23
C LEU A 69 -5.51 5.49 3.92
N THR A 70 -6.49 4.79 3.36
CA THR A 70 -7.83 4.66 3.97
C THR A 70 -7.75 3.93 5.31
N ALA A 71 -6.98 2.84 5.40
CA ALA A 71 -6.76 2.10 6.64
C ALA A 71 -6.01 2.94 7.67
N GLU A 72 -4.93 3.64 7.29
CA GLU A 72 -4.17 4.50 8.22
C GLU A 72 -5.01 5.67 8.75
N ARG A 73 -5.89 6.25 7.92
CA ARG A 73 -6.85 7.27 8.39
C ARG A 73 -7.91 6.71 9.32
N ALA A 74 -8.45 5.52 9.04
CA ALA A 74 -9.41 4.88 9.92
C ALA A 74 -8.82 4.57 11.29
N ASP A 75 -7.57 4.08 11.33
CA ASP A 75 -6.80 3.85 12.56
C ASP A 75 -6.57 5.17 13.32
N SER A 76 -6.11 6.21 12.63
CA SER A 76 -5.87 7.55 13.22
C SER A 76 -7.16 8.20 13.75
N ALA A 77 -8.31 7.92 13.13
CA ALA A 77 -9.62 8.39 13.58
C ALA A 77 -10.21 7.54 14.73
N GLY A 78 -9.51 6.49 15.19
CA GLY A 78 -9.99 5.57 16.22
C GLY A 78 -11.12 4.65 15.74
N ILE A 79 -11.35 4.56 14.44
CA ILE A 79 -12.35 3.67 13.84
C ILE A 79 -11.66 2.33 13.55
N ASN A 80 -11.38 1.57 14.60
CA ASN A 80 -10.98 0.18 14.46
C ASN A 80 -12.16 -0.64 13.91
N ALA A 81 -12.24 -0.77 12.59
CA ALA A 81 -12.85 -1.94 11.98
C ALA A 81 -11.86 -3.09 12.12
N THR A 82 -11.84 -3.73 13.28
CA THR A 82 -11.14 -4.99 13.53
C THR A 82 -11.61 -6.01 12.49
N PRO A 83 -10.77 -6.52 11.57
CA PRO A 83 -11.04 -7.85 11.05
C PRO A 83 -10.67 -8.78 12.21
N THR A 84 -11.65 -9.14 13.02
CA THR A 84 -11.51 -10.17 14.06
C THR A 84 -11.22 -11.49 13.37
N GLY A 85 -9.94 -11.72 13.08
CA GLY A 85 -9.39 -13.03 12.83
C GLY A 85 -9.44 -13.83 14.11
N SER A 86 -10.62 -14.36 14.47
CA SER A 86 -10.72 -15.43 15.46
C SER A 86 -10.24 -16.74 14.83
N ARG A 87 -8.91 -16.91 14.83
CA ARG A 87 -8.29 -18.21 14.62
C ARG A 87 -8.21 -18.91 15.98
N SER A 88 -9.28 -19.58 16.37
CA SER A 88 -9.29 -20.49 17.52
C SER A 88 -9.44 -21.93 17.01
N THR A 89 -8.35 -22.51 16.52
CA THR A 89 -8.25 -23.97 16.38
C THR A 89 -7.45 -24.47 17.57
N GLY A 90 -8.16 -24.73 18.68
CA GLY A 90 -7.60 -25.43 19.82
C GLY A 90 -7.35 -26.89 19.45
N TYR A 91 -6.09 -27.26 19.24
CA TYR A 91 -5.67 -28.65 19.35
C TYR A 91 -5.36 -28.93 20.83
N VAL A 92 -6.27 -29.65 21.49
CA VAL A 92 -5.99 -30.27 22.79
C VAL A 92 -5.46 -31.68 22.50
N LEU A 93 -4.17 -31.89 22.76
CA LEU A 93 -3.58 -33.22 22.93
C LEU A 93 -3.56 -33.52 24.43
N ARG A 94 -4.47 -34.37 24.90
CA ARG A 94 -4.27 -35.28 26.04
C ARG A 94 -5.19 -36.48 25.90
#